data_AF-A0A101HGP2-F1
#
_entry.id   AF-A0A101HGP2-F1
#
_cell.length_a   1.000
_cell.length_b   1.000
_cell.length_c   1.000
_cell.angle_alpha   90.00
_cell.angle_beta   90.00
_cell.angle_gamma   90.00
#
_symmetry.space_group_name_H-M   'P 1'
#
loop_
_entity.id
_entity.type
_entity.pdbx_description
1 polymer ?
#
loop_
_entity_poly.entity_id
_entity_poly.type
_entity_poly.pdbx_seq_one_letter_code
_entity_poly.pdbx_strand_id
1 'polypeptide(L)' 'EWFLERFKKLQQTAFRNPESYFHRYATYTEEELMKFANEVWDEINLVNLQQNILPTRFRADLILEKGECHFVRGVRIRKI' A
#
# COMPACT_ATOMS: atom_id res chain seq x y z
N GLU A 1 -2.03 -0.22 -7.35
CA GLU A 1 -0.69 0.08 -7.89
C GLU A 1 0.35 0.34 -6.79
N TRP A 2 0.31 1.46 -6.05
CA TRP A 2 1.37 1.83 -5.09
C TRP A 2 1.74 0.76 -4.05
N PHE A 3 0.76 0.02 -3.53
CA PHE A 3 1.04 -1.06 -2.58
C PHE A 3 1.89 -2.16 -3.21
N LEU A 4 1.55 -2.59 -4.43
CA LEU A 4 2.22 -3.67 -5.14
C LEU A 4 3.64 -3.26 -5.54
N GLU A 5 3.82 -2.04 -6.06
CA GLU A 5 5.15 -1.50 -6.39
C GLU A 5 6.06 -1.44 -5.16
N ARG A 6 5.52 -1.00 -4.02
CA ARG A 6 6.25 -0.99 -2.76
C ARG A 6 6.59 -2.41 -2.30
N PHE A 7 5.65 -3.35 -2.41
CA PHE A 7 5.87 -4.75 -2.04
C PHE A 7 7.01 -5.37 -2.87
N LYS A 8 6.99 -5.16 -4.19
CA LYS A 8 8.06 -5.56 -5.10
C LYS A 8 9.40 -4.96 -4.71
N LYS A 9 9.44 -3.66 -4.43
CA LYS A 9 10.67 -2.97 -4.01
C LYS A 9 11.25 -3.53 -2.70
N LEU A 10 10.39 -3.90 -1.74
CA LEU A 10 10.81 -4.51 -0.47
C LEU A 10 11.35 -5.94 -0.67
N GLN A 11 10.76 -6.71 -1.57
CA GLN A 11 11.28 -8.03 -1.93
C GLN A 11 12.65 -7.92 -2.61
N GLN A 12 12.83 -6.97 -3.54
CA GLN A 12 14.09 -6.76 -4.26
C GLN A 12 15.27 -6.37 -3.36
N THR A 13 15.01 -5.66 -2.26
CA THR A 13 16.07 -5.32 -1.30
C THR A 13 16.36 -6.45 -0.31
N ALA A 14 15.44 -7.41 -0.14
CA ALA A 14 15.56 -8.50 0.82
C ALA A 14 16.60 -9.57 0.44
N PHE A 15 17.01 -9.66 -0.83
CA PHE A 15 18.10 -10.56 -1.25
C PHE A 15 19.41 -10.33 -0.49
N ARG A 16 19.66 -9.08 -0.07
CA ARG A 16 20.90 -8.70 0.61
C ARG A 16 20.86 -8.85 2.13
N ASN A 17 19.70 -9.19 2.69
CA ASN A 17 19.52 -9.30 4.13
C ASN A 17 18.69 -10.56 4.48
N PRO A 18 19.34 -11.67 4.85
CA PRO A 18 18.66 -12.89 5.29
C PRO A 18 17.70 -12.71 6.46
N GLU A 19 17.94 -11.72 7.33
CA GLU A 19 17.09 -11.39 8.49
C GLU A 19 15.84 -10.56 8.10
N SER A 20 15.72 -10.15 6.83
CA SER A 20 14.54 -9.43 6.36
C SER A 20 13.32 -10.34 6.38
N TYR A 21 12.19 -9.86 6.91
CA TYR A 21 10.91 -10.56 6.78
C TYR A 21 10.58 -10.90 5.31
N PHE A 22 10.97 -10.04 4.37
CA PHE A 22 10.73 -10.23 2.94
C PHE A 22 11.68 -11.25 2.28
N HIS A 23 12.70 -11.74 2.99
CA HIS A 23 13.65 -12.73 2.47
C HIS A 23 12.96 -14.04 2.06
N ARG A 24 11.88 -14.42 2.76
CA ARG A 24 11.05 -15.58 2.43
C ARG A 24 10.37 -15.50 1.05
N TYR A 25 10.29 -14.31 0.46
CA TYR A 25 9.75 -14.08 -0.88
C TYR A 25 10.86 -13.80 -1.90
N ALA A 26 12.13 -13.87 -1.51
CA ALA A 26 13.26 -13.58 -2.39
C ALA A 26 13.29 -14.52 -3.61
N THR A 27 12.86 -15.77 -3.44
CA THR A 27 12.85 -16.75 -4.54
C THR A 27 11.60 -16.71 -5.41
N TYR A 28 10.61 -15.88 -5.08
CA TYR A 28 9.40 -15.77 -5.89
C TYR A 28 9.75 -15.14 -7.23
N THR A 29 9.17 -15.67 -8.30
CA THR A 29 9.08 -14.98 -9.58
C THR A 29 8.26 -13.71 -9.42
N GLU A 30 8.39 -12.78 -10.36
CA GLU A 30 7.58 -11.56 -10.34
C GLU A 30 6.08 -11.87 -10.39
N GLU A 31 5.66 -12.85 -11.18
CA GLU A 31 4.26 -13.27 -11.28
C GLU A 31 3.72 -13.79 -9.94
N GLU A 32 4.44 -14.70 -9.28
CA GLU A 32 4.07 -15.23 -7.96
C GLU A 32 4.01 -14.12 -6.91
N LEU A 33 4.98 -13.20 -6.93
CA LEU A 33 5.05 -12.08 -6.01
C LEU A 33 3.86 -11.14 -6.18
N MET A 34 3.52 -10.82 -7.43
CA MET A 34 2.42 -9.93 -7.74
C MET A 34 1.07 -10.59 -7.41
N LYS A 35 0.91 -11.89 -7.69
CA LYS A 35 -0.29 -12.64 -7.29
C LYS A 35 -0.48 -12.58 -5.77
N PHE A 36 0.55 -12.96 -5.02
CA PHE A 36 0.48 -12.95 -3.55
C PHE A 36 0.26 -11.55 -2.98
N ALA A 37 0.93 -10.53 -3.52
CA ALA A 37 0.74 -9.15 -3.07
C ALA A 37 -0.68 -8.64 -3.35
N ASN A 38 -1.31 -9.07 -4.45
CA ASN A 38 -2.72 -8.76 -4.70
C ASN A 38 -3.64 -9.45 -3.69
N GLU A 39 -3.42 -10.73 -3.39
CA GLU A 39 -4.19 -11.45 -2.34
C GLU A 39 -4.09 -10.73 -0.98
N VAL A 40 -2.87 -10.34 -0.57
CA VAL A 40 -2.65 -9.56 0.66
C VAL A 40 -3.34 -8.19 0.60
N TRP A 41 -3.38 -7.54 -0.57
CA TRP A 41 -4.08 -6.28 -0.71
C TRP A 41 -5.58 -6.48 -0.57
N ASP A 42 -6.16 -7.40 -1.32
CA ASP A 42 -7.61 -7.59 -1.43
C ASP A 42 -8.21 -8.15 -0.14
N GLU A 43 -7.55 -9.12 0.50
CA GLU A 43 -8.11 -9.81 1.67
C GLU A 43 -7.85 -9.08 2.99
N ILE A 44 -6.75 -8.30 3.07
CA ILE A 44 -6.34 -7.68 4.33
C ILE A 44 -6.46 -6.16 4.24
N ASN A 45 -5.73 -5.53 3.32
CA ASN A 45 -5.57 -4.08 3.32
C ASN A 45 -6.80 -3.34 2.79
N LEU A 46 -7.45 -3.88 1.76
CA LEU A 46 -8.67 -3.32 1.16
C LEU A 46 -9.85 -3.46 2.13
N VAL A 47 -10.01 -4.63 2.74
CA VAL A 47 -11.02 -4.85 3.80
C VAL A 47 -10.82 -3.86 4.94
N ASN A 48 -9.58 -3.71 5.43
CA ASN A 48 -9.27 -2.75 6.49
C ASN A 48 -9.53 -1.29 6.04
N LEU A 49 -9.17 -0.96 4.80
CA LEU A 49 -9.44 0.36 4.22
C LEU A 49 -10.93 0.65 4.21
N GLN A 50 -11.75 -0.26 3.72
CA GLN A 50 -13.19 -0.05 3.55
C GLN A 50 -13.95 -0.04 4.88
N GLN A 51 -13.62 -0.97 5.77
CA GLN A 51 -14.38 -1.18 7.01
C GLN A 51 -13.94 -0.29 8.15
N ASN A 52 -12.65 0.06 8.23
CA ASN A 52 -12.08 0.71 9.42
C ASN A 52 -11.48 2.09 9.13
N ILE A 53 -10.76 2.25 8.02
CA ILE A 53 -10.02 3.49 7.75
C ILE A 53 -10.92 4.52 7.05
N LEU A 54 -11.48 4.18 5.88
CA LEU A 54 -12.27 5.09 5.05
C LEU A 54 -13.48 5.71 5.78
N PRO A 55 -14.22 4.98 6.66
CA PRO A 55 -15.32 5.57 7.41
C PRO A 55 -14.90 6.71 8.33
N THR A 56 -13.62 6.76 8.73
CA THR A 56 -13.10 7.83 9.59
C THR A 56 -12.57 9.04 8.80
N ARG A 57 -12.53 8.99 7.46
CA ARG A 57 -11.97 10.04 6.60
C ARG A 57 -12.45 11.46 6.93
N PHE A 58 -13.75 11.63 7.19
CA PHE A 58 -14.34 12.96 7.44
C PHE A 58 -14.20 13.46 8.89
N ARG A 59 -13.53 12.69 9.74
CA ARG A 59 -13.10 13.17 11.07
C ARG A 59 -11.84 14.04 10.99
N ALA A 60 -11.06 13.93 9.91
CA ALA A 60 -9.86 14.74 9.71
C ALA A 60 -10.17 16.24 9.54
N ASP A 61 -9.22 17.09 9.91
CA ASP A 61 -9.27 18.55 9.69
C ASP A 61 -8.81 18.94 8.27
N LEU A 62 -7.91 18.14 7.69
CA LEU A 62 -7.36 18.28 6.35
C LEU A 62 -7.44 16.94 5.62
N ILE A 63 -8.02 16.95 4.42
CA ILE A 63 -8.05 15.80 3.51
C ILE A 63 -7.25 16.16 2.26
N LEU A 64 -6.17 15.41 2.01
CA LEU A 64 -5.39 15.48 0.77
C LEU A 64 -5.80 14.37 -0.18
N GLU A 65 -6.23 14.74 -1.38
CA GLU A 65 -6.58 13.81 -2.44
C GLU A 65 -5.41 13.69 -3.40
N LYS A 66 -4.85 12.48 -3.50
CA LYS A 66 -3.75 12.17 -4.40
C LYS A 66 -4.30 11.82 -5.79
N GLY A 67 -3.54 12.19 -6.82
CA GLY A 67 -3.69 11.76 -8.20
C GLY A 67 -2.51 10.88 -8.63
N GLU A 68 -2.27 10.81 -9.94
CA GLU A 68 -1.17 10.06 -10.54
C GLU A 68 0.20 10.53 -10.03
N CYS A 69 1.20 9.65 -10.09
CA CYS A 69 2.57 9.92 -9.67
C CYS A 69 2.69 10.52 -8.25
N HIS A 70 1.73 10.21 -7.38
CA HIS A 70 1.61 10.78 -6.05
C HIS A 70 1.44 12.31 -6.00
N PHE A 71 1.03 12.98 -7.07
CA PHE A 71 0.72 14.42 -6.97
C PHE A 71 -0.55 14.65 -6.15
N VAL A 72 -0.63 15.79 -5.45
CA VAL A 72 -1.88 16.21 -4.81
C VAL A 72 -2.73 16.89 -5.86
N ARG A 73 -3.96 16.42 -6.04
CA ARG A 73 -4.93 17.00 -6.99
C ARG A 73 -6.09 17.72 -6.31
N GLY A 74 -6.26 17.52 -5.00
CA GLY A 74 -7.34 18.14 -4.24
C GLY A 74 -6.98 18.30 -2.78
N VAL A 75 -7.47 19.38 -2.19
CA VAL A 75 -7.29 19.71 -0.78
C VAL A 75 -8.64 20.14 -0.22
N ARG A 76 -9.06 19.55 0.90
CA ARG A 76 -10.28 19.95 1.63
C ARG A 76 -9.90 20.27 3.07
N ILE A 77 -10.32 21.42 3.55
CA ILE A 77 -10.03 21.90 4.91
C ILE A 77 -11.37 22.16 5.61
N ARG A 78 -11.47 21.74 6.87
CA ARG A 78 -12.63 22.06 7.73
C ARG A 78 -12.71 23.58 7.94
N LYS A 79 -13.89 24.16 7.75
CA LYS A 79 -14.13 25.55 8.17
C LYS A 79 -14.14 25.63 9.69
N ILE A 80 -13.47 26.63 10.23
CA ILE A 80 -13.40 26.94 11.67
C ILE A 80 -14.42 28.03 11.97
#